data_AF-A0A2E7HKK3-F1
#
_entry.id   AF-A0A2E7HKK3-F1
#
_cell.length_a   1.000
_cell.length_b   1.000
_cell.length_c   1.000
_cell.angle_alpha   90.00
_cell.angle_beta   90.00
_cell.angle_gamma   90.00
#
_symmetry.space_group_name_H-M   'P 1'
#
loop_
_entity.id
_entity.type
_entity.pdbx_description
1 polymer ?
#
loop_
_entity_poly.entity_id
_entity_poly.type
_entity_poly.pdbx_seq_one_letter_code
_entity_poly.pdbx_strand_id
1 'polypeptide(L)'
;MSRPGCRLGYLRTDDVNGFQQEGFRPYDMNVDRGERASTAHAYVNPARSRPNLTVRTKTTPWRIVVEGTRAVGVEIDRGNGPRVLRVEREVIVAASAFSSPHLLMLSGISPAEHLRENGIDVVHDLPGVGANLHDHLEVHVQWGGELQLSRNRHAWPGGGDQRDTRQRDLFARRRPENPTDRPAPCLHRGEVLP
;
A
#
# COMPACT_ATOMS: atom_id res chain seq x y z
N MET A 1 0.36 13.69 -23.02
CA MET A 1 -0.90 13.47 -22.29
C MET A 1 -0.87 14.15 -20.92
N SER A 2 -0.94 15.48 -20.91
CA SER A 2 -1.09 16.32 -19.71
C SER A 2 -1.76 17.67 -20.07
N ARG A 3 -2.33 17.74 -21.29
CA ARG A 3 -2.70 19.01 -21.95
C ARG A 3 -3.78 19.82 -21.21
N PRO A 4 -4.76 19.21 -20.51
CA PRO A 4 -5.75 20.00 -19.75
C PRO A 4 -5.13 20.73 -18.56
N GLY A 5 -4.29 20.06 -17.77
CA GLY A 5 -3.63 20.66 -16.59
C GLY A 5 -2.71 21.82 -16.99
N CYS A 6 -1.91 21.66 -18.04
CA CYS A 6 -1.06 22.73 -18.54
C CYS A 6 -1.85 23.95 -19.02
N ARG A 7 -3.04 23.74 -19.65
CA ARG A 7 -3.93 24.84 -20.06
C ARG A 7 -4.52 25.61 -18.88
N LEU A 8 -4.49 25.03 -17.68
CA LEU A 8 -4.94 25.64 -16.43
C LEU A 8 -3.77 26.20 -15.61
N GLY A 9 -2.55 26.25 -16.17
CA GLY A 9 -1.36 26.81 -15.50
C GLY A 9 -0.59 25.83 -14.61
N TYR A 10 -0.99 24.56 -14.55
CA TYR A 10 -0.27 23.57 -13.76
C TYR A 10 0.97 23.03 -14.46
N LEU A 11 2.01 22.77 -13.67
CA LEU A 11 3.28 22.23 -14.15
C LEU A 11 3.15 20.77 -14.59
N ARG A 12 4.02 20.36 -15.51
CA ARG A 12 4.29 18.95 -15.78
C ARG A 12 5.51 18.54 -14.98
N THR A 13 5.42 17.45 -14.24
CA THR A 13 6.58 16.84 -13.61
C THR A 13 7.03 15.62 -14.41
N ASP A 14 8.33 15.46 -14.57
CA ASP A 14 8.90 14.24 -15.15
C ASP A 14 9.14 13.18 -14.08
N ASP A 15 9.00 13.49 -12.78
CA ASP A 15 9.10 12.54 -11.66
C ASP A 15 8.30 12.98 -10.43
N VAL A 16 7.16 12.33 -10.21
CA VAL A 16 6.28 12.58 -9.05
C VAL A 16 6.88 12.12 -7.72
N ASN A 17 7.88 11.22 -7.76
CA ASN A 17 8.61 10.75 -6.58
C ASN A 17 9.95 11.50 -6.40
N GLY A 18 10.27 12.40 -7.33
CA GLY A 18 11.51 13.17 -7.32
C GLY A 18 11.43 14.41 -6.44
N PHE A 19 12.39 15.31 -6.65
CA PHE A 19 12.48 16.57 -5.89
C PHE A 19 11.20 17.43 -5.97
N GLN A 20 10.51 17.43 -7.12
CA GLN A 20 9.28 18.18 -7.32
C GLN A 20 8.09 17.24 -7.56
N GLN A 21 7.31 17.03 -6.50
CA GLN A 21 6.13 16.17 -6.53
C GLN A 21 4.92 16.83 -7.22
N GLU A 22 4.83 18.17 -7.16
CA GLU A 22 3.73 18.91 -7.78
C GLU A 22 3.84 18.89 -9.32
N GLY A 23 2.77 18.42 -9.95
CA GLY A 23 2.58 18.49 -11.39
C GLY A 23 1.81 17.29 -11.95
N PHE A 24 1.50 17.35 -13.24
CA PHE A 24 0.77 16.29 -13.92
C PHE A 24 1.70 15.32 -14.64
N ARG A 25 1.62 14.02 -14.30
CA ARG A 25 2.25 12.91 -15.01
C ARG A 25 1.45 11.60 -14.80
N PRO A 26 1.55 10.62 -15.71
CA PRO A 26 1.13 9.25 -15.39
C PRO A 26 1.84 8.72 -14.13
N TYR A 27 1.06 8.30 -13.13
CA TYR A 27 1.59 7.73 -11.90
C TYR A 27 2.33 6.41 -12.15
N ASP A 28 3.41 6.21 -11.39
CA ASP A 28 4.11 4.94 -11.36
C ASP A 28 3.28 3.88 -10.66
N MET A 29 3.48 2.63 -11.08
CA MET A 29 2.79 1.47 -10.52
C MET A 29 3.80 0.34 -10.29
N ASN A 30 3.63 -0.37 -9.18
CA ASN A 30 4.39 -1.59 -8.90
C ASN A 30 3.85 -2.75 -9.76
N VAL A 31 4.42 -2.90 -10.95
CA VAL A 31 4.06 -3.93 -11.93
C VAL A 31 5.32 -4.66 -12.38
N ASP A 32 5.30 -5.99 -12.31
CA ASP A 32 6.38 -6.86 -12.79
C ASP A 32 5.77 -7.84 -13.80
N ARG A 33 6.33 -7.90 -15.02
CA ARG A 33 5.84 -8.73 -16.14
C ARG A 33 4.33 -8.60 -16.45
N GLY A 34 3.77 -7.41 -16.23
CA GLY A 34 2.35 -7.13 -16.48
C GLY A 34 1.42 -7.53 -15.33
N GLU A 35 1.95 -8.06 -14.23
CA GLU A 35 1.20 -8.43 -13.04
C GLU A 35 1.50 -7.49 -11.87
N ARG A 36 0.59 -7.44 -10.89
CA ARG A 36 0.79 -6.65 -9.66
C ARG A 36 1.98 -7.21 -8.88
N ALA A 37 3.00 -6.38 -8.68
CA ALA A 37 4.15 -6.71 -7.84
C ALA A 37 3.84 -6.45 -6.36
N SER A 38 3.28 -7.45 -5.66
CA SER A 38 3.10 -7.40 -4.20
C SER A 38 4.43 -7.59 -3.45
N THR A 39 4.49 -7.24 -2.16
CA THR A 39 5.67 -7.51 -1.32
C THR A 39 5.98 -9.00 -1.21
N ALA A 40 4.96 -9.86 -1.19
CA ALA A 40 5.15 -11.30 -1.22
C ALA A 40 5.78 -11.77 -2.55
N HIS A 41 5.34 -11.21 -3.69
CA HIS A 41 5.93 -11.48 -5.01
C HIS A 41 7.38 -11.03 -5.10
N ALA A 42 7.67 -9.81 -4.67
CA ALA A 42 8.99 -9.20 -4.82
C ALA A 42 10.05 -9.74 -3.83
N TYR A 43 9.66 -10.04 -2.58
CA TYR A 43 10.63 -10.34 -1.51
C TYR A 43 10.51 -11.76 -0.94
N VAL A 44 9.30 -12.24 -0.70
CA VAL A 44 9.09 -13.53 0.00
C VAL A 44 9.23 -14.71 -0.96
N ASN A 45 8.53 -14.67 -2.09
CA ASN A 45 8.49 -15.79 -3.04
C ASN A 45 9.88 -16.17 -3.58
N PRO A 46 10.76 -15.23 -3.97
CA PRO A 46 12.12 -15.56 -4.41
C PRO A 46 12.99 -16.18 -3.31
N ALA A 47 12.69 -15.89 -2.04
CA ALA A 47 13.44 -16.38 -0.88
C ALA A 47 12.86 -17.67 -0.27
N ARG A 48 11.70 -18.15 -0.74
CA ARG A 48 10.94 -19.27 -0.13
C ARG A 48 11.71 -20.59 -0.07
N SER A 49 12.65 -20.83 -0.98
CA SER A 49 13.45 -22.06 -1.01
C SER A 49 14.58 -22.08 0.02
N ARG A 50 14.86 -20.96 0.69
CA ARG A 50 15.94 -20.88 1.67
C ARG A 50 15.57 -21.70 2.91
N PRO A 51 16.45 -22.59 3.40
CA PRO A 51 16.13 -23.49 4.52
C PRO A 51 15.90 -22.77 5.85
N ASN A 52 16.37 -21.54 5.98
CA ASN A 52 16.22 -20.70 7.16
C ASN A 52 14.98 -19.79 7.14
N LEU A 53 14.08 -19.92 6.16
CA LEU A 53 12.83 -19.16 6.08
C LEU A 53 11.63 -20.10 6.12
N THR A 54 10.79 -19.95 7.15
CA THR A 54 9.50 -20.66 7.23
C THR A 54 8.36 -19.67 7.10
N VAL A 55 7.50 -19.85 6.10
CA VAL A 55 6.29 -19.02 5.90
C VAL A 55 5.05 -19.81 6.31
N ARG A 56 4.32 -19.31 7.31
CA ARG A 56 3.06 -19.91 7.78
C ARG A 56 1.89 -19.01 7.44
N THR A 57 1.11 -19.39 6.45
CA THR A 57 -0.15 -18.72 6.12
C THR A 57 -1.30 -19.29 6.95
N LYS A 58 -2.45 -18.61 6.97
CA LYS A 58 -3.64 -19.02 7.76
C LYS A 58 -3.26 -19.32 9.22
N THR A 59 -2.52 -18.38 9.81
CA THR A 59 -1.97 -18.49 11.16
C THR A 59 -2.15 -17.13 11.81
N THR A 60 -3.13 -17.03 12.70
CA THR A 60 -3.46 -15.76 13.35
C THR A 60 -2.72 -15.68 14.68
N PRO A 61 -1.85 -14.67 14.89
CA PRO A 61 -1.27 -14.43 16.19
C PRO A 61 -2.32 -13.84 17.13
N TRP A 62 -2.41 -14.38 18.34
CA TRP A 62 -3.34 -13.91 19.38
C TRP A 62 -2.67 -12.94 20.34
N ARG A 63 -1.47 -13.29 20.81
CA ARG A 63 -0.66 -12.44 21.69
C ARG A 63 0.81 -12.84 21.63
N ILE A 64 1.68 -11.92 22.03
CA ILE A 64 3.09 -12.15 22.29
C ILE A 64 3.21 -12.68 23.71
N VAL A 65 3.96 -13.76 23.89
CA VAL A 65 4.26 -14.33 25.19
C VAL A 65 5.51 -13.63 25.72
N VAL A 66 5.38 -12.99 26.89
CA VAL A 66 6.45 -12.24 27.55
C VAL A 66 6.78 -12.90 28.88
N GLU A 67 8.06 -13.12 29.14
CA GLU A 67 8.59 -13.59 30.42
C GLU A 67 9.51 -12.49 30.98
N GLY A 68 9.13 -11.90 32.13
CA GLY A 68 9.79 -10.71 32.67
C GLY A 68 9.68 -9.54 31.70
N THR A 69 10.80 -9.13 31.11
CA THR A 69 10.88 -8.05 30.11
C THR A 69 11.13 -8.55 28.69
N ARG A 70 11.13 -9.87 28.46
CA ARG A 70 11.55 -10.48 27.20
C ARG A 70 10.39 -11.18 26.49
N ALA A 71 10.20 -10.86 25.20
CA ALA A 71 9.34 -11.66 24.33
C ALA A 71 9.98 -13.03 24.04
N VAL A 72 9.28 -14.10 24.39
CA VAL A 72 9.78 -15.50 24.27
C VAL A 72 9.00 -16.33 23.26
N GLY A 73 7.91 -15.79 22.71
CA GLY A 73 7.13 -16.46 21.70
C GLY A 73 5.89 -15.70 21.27
N VAL A 74 5.12 -16.36 20.40
CA VAL A 74 3.83 -15.87 19.91
C VAL A 74 2.82 -16.99 20.05
N GLU A 75 1.71 -16.71 20.71
CA GLU A 75 0.55 -17.60 20.74
C GLU A 75 -0.21 -17.45 19.41
N ILE A 76 -0.50 -18.58 18.77
CA ILE A 76 -1.19 -18.66 17.49
C ILE A 76 -2.37 -19.60 17.59
N ASP A 77 -3.35 -19.40 16.71
CA ASP A 77 -4.42 -20.37 16.45
C ASP A 77 -4.48 -20.73 14.96
N ARG A 78 -4.66 -22.02 14.68
CA ARG A 78 -4.84 -22.59 13.33
C ARG A 78 -6.10 -23.46 13.24
N GLY A 79 -7.07 -23.26 14.13
CA GLY A 79 -8.33 -24.01 14.17
C GLY A 79 -8.27 -25.32 14.96
N ASN A 80 -7.19 -25.55 15.73
CA ASN A 80 -7.03 -26.71 16.60
C ASN A 80 -6.61 -26.33 18.02
N GLY A 81 -6.96 -25.10 18.43
CA GLY A 81 -6.66 -24.54 19.74
C GLY A 81 -5.34 -23.75 19.78
N PRO A 82 -5.16 -22.95 20.83
CA PRO A 82 -4.01 -22.07 20.98
C PRO A 82 -2.71 -22.87 21.13
N ARG A 83 -1.66 -22.45 20.43
CA ARG A 83 -0.31 -23.00 20.57
C ARG A 83 0.73 -21.89 20.57
N VAL A 84 1.79 -22.06 21.35
CA VAL A 84 2.89 -21.08 21.43
C VAL A 84 4.02 -21.48 20.50
N LEU A 85 4.41 -20.57 19.61
CA LEU A 85 5.67 -20.64 18.87
C LEU A 85 6.75 -19.93 19.67
N ARG A 86 7.71 -20.68 20.21
CA ARG A 86 8.86 -20.11 20.93
C ARG A 86 9.85 -19.49 19.95
N VAL A 87 10.47 -18.40 20.38
CA VAL A 87 11.54 -17.71 19.62
C VAL A 87 12.82 -17.65 20.45
N GLU A 88 13.96 -17.75 19.77
CA GLU A 88 15.27 -17.73 20.44
C GLU A 88 15.84 -16.32 20.62
N ARG A 89 15.41 -15.37 19.78
CA ARG A 89 15.97 -14.01 19.75
C ARG A 89 14.89 -12.96 19.95
N GLU A 90 14.08 -12.73 18.92
CA GLU A 90 13.21 -11.56 18.85
C GLU A 90 11.86 -11.90 18.19
N VAL A 91 10.87 -11.06 18.48
CA VAL A 91 9.58 -11.02 17.78
C VAL A 91 9.47 -9.66 17.09
N ILE A 92 9.30 -9.67 15.77
CA ILE A 92 9.08 -8.46 14.97
C ILE A 92 7.59 -8.36 14.64
N VAL A 93 6.93 -7.28 15.08
CA VAL A 93 5.53 -7.03 14.81
C VAL A 93 5.39 -6.23 13.51
N ALA A 94 4.77 -6.85 12.50
CA ALA A 94 4.52 -6.24 11.20
C ALA A 94 3.07 -6.49 10.75
N ALA A 95 2.11 -6.25 11.65
CA ALA A 95 0.70 -6.62 11.48
C ALA A 95 -0.20 -5.45 11.03
N SER A 96 0.34 -4.45 10.33
CA SER A 96 -0.33 -3.18 9.94
C SER A 96 -0.52 -2.16 11.08
N ALA A 97 -0.92 -0.94 10.71
CA ALA A 97 -1.19 0.16 11.65
C ALA A 97 -2.33 -0.14 12.63
N PHE A 98 -3.27 -1.04 12.27
CA PHE A 98 -4.40 -1.40 13.12
C PHE A 98 -4.12 -2.65 13.98
N SER A 99 -3.66 -3.73 13.36
CA SER A 99 -3.51 -4.99 14.09
C SER A 99 -2.22 -5.08 14.91
N SER A 100 -1.19 -4.27 14.62
CA SER A 100 0.01 -4.21 15.46
C SER A 100 -0.28 -3.67 16.86
N PRO A 101 -0.90 -2.49 17.05
CA PRO A 101 -1.25 -2.03 18.40
C PRO A 101 -2.27 -2.94 19.09
N HIS A 102 -3.23 -3.50 18.34
CA HIS A 102 -4.16 -4.49 18.89
C HIS A 102 -3.43 -5.72 19.44
N LEU A 103 -2.47 -6.28 18.69
CA LEU A 103 -1.69 -7.42 19.15
C LEU A 103 -0.88 -7.08 20.42
N LEU A 104 -0.30 -5.88 20.49
CA LEU A 104 0.41 -5.41 21.69
C LEU A 104 -0.54 -5.27 22.89
N MET A 105 -1.74 -4.72 22.69
CA MET A 105 -2.79 -4.64 23.72
C MET A 105 -3.16 -6.03 24.26
N LEU A 106 -3.44 -7.00 23.39
CA LEU A 106 -3.72 -8.39 23.80
C LEU A 106 -2.52 -9.08 24.48
N SER A 107 -1.32 -8.52 24.31
CA SER A 107 -0.09 -8.98 24.96
C SER A 107 0.19 -8.26 26.29
N GLY A 108 -0.72 -7.40 26.76
CA GLY A 108 -0.54 -6.61 27.99
C GLY A 108 0.39 -5.40 27.83
N ILE A 109 0.64 -4.93 26.61
CA ILE A 109 1.50 -3.78 26.30
C ILE A 109 0.65 -2.66 25.71
N SER A 110 0.21 -1.71 26.56
CA SER A 110 -0.68 -0.59 26.20
C SER A 110 -0.85 0.36 27.40
N PRO A 111 -1.63 1.47 27.35
CA PRO A 111 -1.96 2.22 28.55
C PRO A 111 -2.57 1.29 29.61
N ALA A 112 -2.00 1.30 30.82
CA ALA A 112 -2.33 0.33 31.86
C ALA A 112 -3.80 0.38 32.30
N GLU A 113 -4.42 1.57 32.31
CA GLU A 113 -5.85 1.72 32.62
C GLU A 113 -6.73 1.01 31.59
N HIS A 114 -6.49 1.25 30.30
CA HIS A 114 -7.22 0.62 29.21
C HIS A 114 -7.10 -0.92 29.26
N LEU A 115 -5.91 -1.45 29.59
CA LEU A 115 -5.72 -2.90 29.76
C LEU A 115 -6.58 -3.45 30.91
N ARG A 116 -6.56 -2.78 32.08
CA ARG A 116 -7.36 -3.19 33.25
C ARG A 116 -8.86 -3.14 32.99
N GLU A 117 -9.34 -2.11 32.29
CA GLU A 117 -10.75 -1.98 31.87
C GLU A 117 -11.22 -3.17 31.02
N ASN A 118 -10.30 -3.77 30.25
CA ASN A 118 -10.57 -4.92 29.40
C ASN A 118 -10.19 -6.27 30.04
N GLY A 119 -9.84 -6.28 31.33
CA GLY A 119 -9.47 -7.51 32.05
C GLY A 119 -8.16 -8.15 31.59
N ILE A 120 -7.23 -7.35 31.05
CA ILE A 120 -5.93 -7.80 30.56
C ILE A 120 -4.86 -7.43 31.59
N ASP A 121 -4.00 -8.41 31.93
CA ASP A 121 -2.86 -8.18 32.80
C ASP A 121 -1.85 -7.22 32.16
N VAL A 122 -1.40 -6.24 32.95
CA VAL A 122 -0.43 -5.24 32.50
C VAL A 122 0.97 -5.83 32.52
N VAL A 123 1.53 -6.07 31.34
CA VAL A 123 2.94 -6.46 31.16
C VAL A 123 3.83 -5.20 31.08
N HIS A 124 3.40 -4.20 30.32
CA HIS A 124 4.12 -2.93 30.19
C HIS A 124 3.15 -1.79 29.90
N ASP A 125 3.18 -0.75 30.75
CA ASP A 125 2.40 0.46 30.54
C ASP A 125 3.04 1.32 29.45
N LEU A 126 2.40 1.37 28.27
CA LEU A 126 2.90 2.10 27.11
C LEU A 126 1.79 2.95 26.48
N PRO A 127 1.65 4.22 26.88
CA PRO A 127 0.47 5.03 26.54
C PRO A 127 0.34 5.37 25.04
N GLY A 128 1.42 5.24 24.26
CA GLY A 128 1.39 5.51 22.82
C GLY A 128 0.78 4.39 21.97
N VAL A 129 0.56 3.19 22.54
CA VAL A 129 0.02 2.05 21.77
C VAL A 129 -1.45 2.33 21.40
N GLY A 130 -1.73 2.33 20.10
CA GLY A 130 -3.06 2.59 19.55
C GLY A 130 -3.41 4.08 19.38
N ALA A 131 -2.54 4.98 19.83
CA ALA A 131 -2.69 6.42 19.61
C ALA A 131 -2.07 6.86 18.26
N ASN A 132 -2.24 8.14 17.94
CA ASN A 132 -1.57 8.80 16.80
C ASN A 132 -1.82 8.13 15.43
N LEU A 133 -3.04 7.64 15.20
CA LEU A 133 -3.45 7.11 13.90
C LEU A 133 -3.60 8.26 12.91
N HIS A 134 -2.83 8.22 11.82
CA HIS A 134 -2.91 9.16 10.72
C HIS A 134 -3.35 8.41 9.45
N ASP A 135 -4.17 9.09 8.64
CA ASP A 135 -4.58 8.60 7.33
C ASP A 135 -4.74 9.80 6.38
N HIS A 136 -4.92 9.53 5.09
CA HIS A 136 -5.23 10.55 4.09
C HIS A 136 -6.71 10.51 3.77
N LEU A 137 -7.40 11.62 4.05
CA LEU A 137 -8.80 11.77 3.67
C LEU A 137 -8.93 11.84 2.14
N GLU A 138 -9.73 10.95 1.56
CA GLU A 138 -9.99 10.91 0.12
C GLU A 138 -11.48 11.17 -0.16
N VAL A 139 -11.76 11.97 -1.19
CA VAL A 139 -13.10 12.17 -1.73
C VAL A 139 -13.08 11.84 -3.21
N HIS A 140 -13.96 10.94 -3.63
CA HIS A 140 -14.11 10.59 -5.03
C HIS A 140 -15.13 11.49 -5.71
N VAL A 141 -14.72 12.16 -6.79
CA VAL A 141 -15.62 12.91 -7.66
C VAL A 141 -15.67 12.23 -9.02
N GLN A 142 -16.88 11.92 -9.48
CA GLN A 142 -17.11 11.14 -10.70
C GLN A 142 -17.80 12.00 -11.76
N TRP A 143 -17.36 11.90 -13.01
CA TRP A 143 -17.99 12.52 -14.17
C TRP A 143 -18.20 11.48 -15.28
N GLY A 144 -19.33 11.57 -15.98
CA GLY A 144 -19.59 10.77 -17.17
C GLY A 144 -18.68 11.21 -18.32
N GLY A 145 -18.07 10.24 -19.02
CA GLY A 145 -17.30 10.45 -20.23
C GLY A 145 -17.96 9.77 -21.43
N GLU A 146 -17.89 10.39 -22.60
CA GLU A 146 -18.41 9.82 -23.85
C GLU A 146 -17.55 8.66 -24.37
N LEU A 147 -16.25 8.66 -24.01
CA LEU A 147 -15.31 7.64 -24.45
C LEU A 147 -15.31 6.47 -23.48
N GLN A 148 -15.55 5.27 -24.00
CA GLN A 148 -15.42 4.00 -23.28
C GLN A 148 -13.93 3.69 -23.03
N LEU A 149 -13.30 4.44 -22.13
CA LEU A 149 -11.94 4.19 -21.64
C LEU A 149 -12.03 3.41 -20.33
N SER A 150 -11.46 2.21 -20.32
CA SER A 150 -11.17 1.49 -19.08
C SER A 150 -9.67 1.29 -18.97
N ARG A 151 -9.08 1.75 -17.85
CA ARG A 151 -7.71 1.37 -17.46
C ARG A 151 -7.59 -0.15 -17.20
N ASN A 152 -8.74 -0.81 -17.01
CA ASN A 152 -8.94 -2.19 -16.63
C ASN A 152 -9.77 -2.96 -17.68
N ARG A 153 -9.60 -2.72 -18.98
CA ARG A 153 -10.31 -3.53 -20.00
C ARG A 153 -9.99 -5.04 -19.89
N HIS A 154 -8.97 -5.42 -19.11
CA HIS A 154 -8.45 -6.80 -18.98
C HIS A 154 -8.18 -7.26 -17.54
N ALA A 155 -8.63 -6.54 -16.49
CA ALA A 155 -8.27 -6.85 -15.09
C ALA A 155 -9.46 -7.02 -14.14
N TRP A 156 -10.69 -7.09 -14.66
CA TRP A 156 -11.87 -7.45 -13.87
C TRP A 156 -12.18 -8.95 -14.03
N PRO A 157 -12.35 -9.74 -12.95
CA PRO A 157 -12.67 -11.17 -13.04
C PRO A 157 -13.99 -11.49 -13.74
N GLY A 158 -14.84 -10.47 -13.99
CA GLY A 158 -16.15 -10.60 -14.64
C GLY A 158 -16.16 -10.47 -16.16
N GLY A 159 -15.02 -10.51 -16.86
CA GLY A 159 -15.00 -10.68 -18.32
C GLY A 159 -13.91 -9.88 -19.05
N GLY A 160 -12.97 -10.60 -19.66
CA GLY A 160 -11.99 -10.04 -20.60
C GLY A 160 -10.76 -10.95 -20.75
N ASP A 161 -10.47 -11.39 -21.98
CA ASP A 161 -9.32 -12.25 -22.36
C ASP A 161 -8.00 -11.69 -21.80
N GLN A 162 -7.27 -12.50 -21.03
CA GLN A 162 -6.09 -12.11 -20.25
C GLN A 162 -4.79 -11.97 -21.07
N ARG A 163 -4.86 -11.87 -22.40
CA ARG A 163 -3.68 -12.05 -23.28
C ARG A 163 -3.19 -10.82 -24.04
N ASP A 164 -3.64 -9.61 -23.70
CA ASP A 164 -3.10 -8.40 -24.33
C ASP A 164 -2.65 -7.32 -23.33
N THR A 165 -1.35 -7.30 -23.05
CA THR A 165 -0.67 -6.32 -22.18
C THR A 165 -0.27 -5.04 -22.92
N ARG A 166 -0.85 -4.74 -24.10
CA ARG A 166 -0.59 -3.50 -24.86
C ARG A 166 -1.26 -2.28 -24.23
N GLN A 167 -0.87 -1.93 -23.01
CA GLN A 167 -1.15 -0.63 -22.39
C GLN A 167 -0.49 0.54 -23.15
N ARG A 168 0.46 0.26 -24.06
CA ARG A 168 1.16 1.28 -24.89
C ARG A 168 0.26 1.94 -25.93
N ASP A 169 -0.78 1.28 -26.42
CA ASP A 169 -1.51 1.73 -27.63
C ASP A 169 -2.77 2.55 -27.34
N LEU A 170 -3.32 2.49 -26.12
CA LEU A 170 -4.53 3.24 -25.74
C LEU A 170 -4.32 4.77 -25.77
N PHE A 171 -3.06 5.20 -25.68
CA PHE A 171 -2.68 6.60 -25.61
C PHE A 171 -1.92 7.10 -26.85
N ALA A 172 -1.64 6.22 -27.81
CA ALA A 172 -0.90 6.52 -29.04
C ALA A 172 -1.81 6.94 -30.22
N ARG A 173 -3.13 6.73 -30.13
CA ARG A 173 -4.07 7.19 -31.18
C ARG A 173 -4.24 8.71 -31.10
N ARG A 174 -3.45 9.44 -31.90
CA ARG A 174 -3.66 10.87 -32.16
C ARG A 174 -5.06 11.05 -32.77
N ARG A 175 -5.89 11.91 -32.18
CA ARG A 175 -7.00 12.52 -32.94
C ARG A 175 -6.38 13.35 -34.08
N PRO A 176 -7.02 13.44 -35.26
CA PRO A 176 -6.60 14.40 -36.28
C PRO A 176 -6.59 15.80 -35.66
N GLU A 177 -5.44 16.47 -35.73
CA GLU A 177 -5.22 17.79 -35.12
C GLU A 177 -5.94 18.86 -35.94
N ASN A 178 -6.79 19.68 -35.30
CA ASN A 178 -7.40 20.85 -35.93
C ASN A 178 -6.34 22.00 -35.90
N PRO A 179 -6.05 22.71 -37.01
CA PRO A 179 -4.92 23.66 -37.08
C PRO A 179 -4.98 24.84 -36.10
N THR A 180 -6.16 25.18 -35.61
CA THR A 180 -6.40 26.23 -34.59
C THR A 180 -6.20 25.74 -33.15
N ASP A 181 -5.93 24.44 -32.96
CA ASP A 181 -5.85 23.77 -31.66
C ASP A 181 -4.38 23.58 -31.23
N ARG A 182 -3.46 24.45 -31.69
CA ARG A 182 -2.06 24.46 -31.22
C ARG A 182 -2.07 24.83 -29.73
N PRO A 183 -1.80 23.87 -28.82
CA PRO A 183 -1.91 24.14 -27.40
C PRO A 183 -0.71 24.98 -26.95
N ALA A 184 -0.93 25.87 -25.98
CA ALA A 184 0.16 26.52 -25.25
C ALA A 184 1.15 25.44 -24.74
N PRO A 185 2.47 25.66 -24.86
CA PRO A 185 3.45 24.71 -24.37
C PRO A 185 3.26 24.50 -22.86
N CYS A 186 3.35 23.25 -22.41
CA CYS A 186 3.43 22.98 -20.98
C CYS A 186 4.74 23.58 -20.48
N LEU A 187 4.66 24.46 -19.48
CA LEU A 187 5.83 25.05 -18.87
C LEU A 187 6.64 23.95 -18.17
N HIS A 188 7.93 23.90 -18.50
CA HIS A 188 8.93 23.17 -17.75
C HIS A 188 9.71 24.15 -16.85
N ARG A 189 10.44 23.61 -15.86
CA ARG A 189 11.14 24.41 -14.85
C ARG A 189 12.05 25.45 -15.52
N GLY A 190 11.89 26.73 -15.15
CA GLY A 190 12.66 27.87 -15.67
C GLY A 190 11.96 28.67 -16.78
N GLU A 191 10.83 28.18 -17.29
CA GLU A 191 10.01 28.92 -18.24
C GLU A 191 8.98 29.77 -17.47
N VAL A 192 9.19 31.09 -17.47
CA VAL A 192 8.20 32.06 -16.97
C VAL A 192 7.33 32.48 -18.15
N LEU A 193 6.01 32.56 -17.96
CA LEU A 193 5.12 33.17 -18.96
C LEU A 193 5.54 34.65 -19.15
N PRO A 194 5.65 35.16 -20.39
CA PRO A 194 5.90 36.57 -20.63
C PRO A 194 4.78 37.47 -20.10
#